data_AF-O42512-F1
#
_entry.id   AF-O42512-F1
#
_cell.length_a   1.000
_cell.length_b   1.000
_cell.length_c   1.000
_cell.angle_alpha   90.00
_cell.angle_beta   90.00
_cell.angle_gamma   90.00
#
_symmetry.space_group_name_H-M   'P 1'
#
loop_
_entity.id
_entity.type
_entity.pdbx_description
1 polymer ?
#
loop_
_entity_poly.entity_id
_entity_poly.type
_entity_poly.pdbx_seq_one_letter_code
_entity_poly.pdbx_strand_id
1 'polypeptide(L)' 'VQKGSKYVCLANKNCPIDKRRRNRCQYCRFQKCLVVGMVKEV' A
#
# COMPACT_ATOMS: atom_id res chain seq x y z
N VAL A 1 12.45 3.13 5.66
CA VAL A 1 11.50 3.27 4.51
C VAL A 1 11.99 4.44 3.66
N GLN A 2 12.05 4.33 2.32
CA GLN A 2 12.56 5.44 1.50
C GLN A 2 11.66 6.68 1.69
N LYS A 3 12.22 7.73 2.32
CA LYS A 3 11.57 9.03 2.52
C LYS A 3 11.40 9.69 1.14
N GLY A 4 10.25 9.49 0.50
CA GLY A 4 9.91 10.19 -0.75
C GLY A 4 9.14 9.40 -1.80
N SER A 5 8.98 8.07 -1.66
CA SER A 5 8.21 7.28 -2.64
C SER A 5 6.71 7.57 -2.50
N LYS A 6 6.16 8.43 -3.37
CA LYS A 6 4.69 8.56 -3.52
C LYS A 6 4.16 7.27 -4.12
N TYR A 7 3.54 6.42 -3.29
CA TYR A 7 2.85 5.25 -3.81
C TYR A 7 1.66 5.69 -4.65
N VAL A 8 1.62 5.28 -5.92
CA VAL A 8 0.51 5.54 -6.84
C VAL A 8 -0.17 4.22 -7.19
N CYS A 9 -1.50 4.22 -7.23
CA CYS A 9 -2.26 3.12 -7.81
C CYS A 9 -2.51 3.43 -9.28
N LEU A 10 -2.22 2.47 -10.17
CA LEU A 10 -2.49 2.57 -11.61
C LEU A 10 -3.89 2.05 -12.00
N ALA A 11 -4.69 1.65 -11.00
CA ALA A 11 -6.04 1.13 -11.16
C ALA A 11 -7.00 1.92 -10.25
N ASN A 12 -8.13 1.32 -9.88
CA ASN A 12 -9.20 1.98 -9.11
C ASN A 12 -8.95 2.07 -7.60
N LYS A 13 -7.69 2.07 -7.14
CA LYS A 13 -7.32 2.12 -5.70
C LYS A 13 -7.92 1.00 -4.83
N ASN A 14 -8.48 -0.05 -5.44
CA ASN A 14 -9.12 -1.18 -4.78
C ASN A 14 -8.47 -2.51 -5.19
N CYS A 15 -7.13 -2.52 -5.30
CA CYS A 15 -6.42 -3.74 -5.73
C CYS A 15 -6.50 -4.83 -4.66
N PRO A 16 -6.78 -6.10 -5.03
CA PRO A 16 -6.78 -7.21 -4.08
C PRO A 16 -5.36 -7.43 -3.52
N ILE A 17 -5.22 -7.36 -2.20
CA ILE A 17 -3.96 -7.59 -1.46
C ILE A 17 -4.01 -8.97 -0.79
N ASP A 18 -3.53 -9.97 -1.51
CA ASP A 18 -3.32 -11.36 -1.07
C ASP A 18 -1.81 -11.73 -1.04
N LYS A 19 -1.47 -12.92 -0.51
CA LYS A 19 -0.05 -13.35 -0.36
C LYS A 19 0.74 -13.34 -1.68
N ARG A 20 0.10 -13.66 -2.82
CA ARG A 20 0.77 -13.69 -4.13
C ARG A 20 0.87 -12.31 -4.76
N ARG A 21 -0.14 -11.44 -4.59
CA ARG A 21 -0.27 -10.17 -5.32
C ARG A 21 -0.04 -8.90 -4.48
N ARG A 22 0.27 -9.01 -3.18
CA ARG A 22 0.53 -7.87 -2.28
C ARG A 22 1.58 -6.87 -2.78
N ASN A 23 2.55 -7.30 -3.57
CA ASN A 23 3.60 -6.42 -4.11
C ASN A 23 3.21 -5.72 -5.43
N ARG A 24 2.07 -6.07 -6.04
CA ARG A 24 1.63 -5.53 -7.32
C ARG A 24 1.20 -4.07 -7.25
N CYS A 25 0.66 -3.64 -6.11
CA CYS A 25 0.29 -2.25 -5.88
C CYS A 25 0.76 -1.80 -4.50
N GLN A 26 1.85 -1.03 -4.49
CA GLN A 26 2.41 -0.48 -3.25
C GLN A 26 1.43 0.49 -2.58
N TYR A 27 0.62 1.23 -3.35
CA TYR A 27 -0.40 2.13 -2.80
C TYR A 27 -1.47 1.37 -2.02
N CYS A 28 -2.15 0.40 -2.66
CA CYS A 28 -3.21 -0.36 -2.01
C CYS A 28 -2.67 -1.20 -0.85
N ARG A 29 -1.45 -1.73 -0.97
CA ARG A 29 -0.78 -2.42 0.13
C ARG A 29 -0.55 -1.48 1.32
N PHE A 30 0.03 -0.31 1.09
CA PHE A 30 0.31 0.67 2.13
C PHE A 30 -0.99 1.18 2.76
N GLN A 31 -2.01 1.51 1.97
CA GLN A 31 -3.33 1.88 2.47
C GLN A 31 -3.95 0.78 3.34
N LYS A 32 -3.90 -0.49 2.91
CA LYS A 32 -4.38 -1.60 3.72
C LYS A 32 -3.60 -1.73 5.04
N CYS A 33 -2.29 -1.51 5.03
CA CYS A 33 -1.47 -1.47 6.24
C CYS A 33 -1.94 -0.38 7.21
N LEU A 34 -2.21 0.83 6.71
CA LEU A 34 -2.76 1.93 7.53
C LEU A 34 -4.14 1.58 8.09
N VAL A 35 -5.02 0.98 7.28
CA VAL A 35 -6.38 0.57 7.68
C VAL A 35 -6.37 -0.45 8.82
N VAL A 36 -5.40 -1.39 8.83
CA VAL A 36 -5.24 -2.35 9.93
C VAL A 36 -4.50 -1.77 11.15
N GLY A 37 -4.19 -0.47 11.15
CA GLY A 37 -3.58 0.22 12.28
C GLY A 37 -2.05 0.21 12.29
N MET A 38 -1.37 -0.09 11.17
CA MET A 38 0.08 0.17 11.10
C MET A 38 0.32 1.67 11.11
N VAL A 39 0.95 2.16 12.17
CA VAL A 39 1.27 3.57 12.33
C VAL A 39 2.39 3.93 11.37
N LYS A 40 2.20 5.00 10.59
CA LYS A 40 3.32 5.61 9.87
C LYS A 40 4.17 6.31 10.91
N GLU A 41 5.35 5.78 11.19
CA GLU A 41 6.36 6.48 12.00
C GLU A 41 6.59 7.85 11.34
N VAL A 42 6.21 8.92 12.04
CA VAL A 42 6.36 10.31 11.62
C VAL A 42 7.81 10.74 11.78
#